data_AF-A0A9D9BET5-F1
#
_entry.id   AF-A0A9D9BET5-F1
#
_cell.length_a   1.000
_cell.length_b   1.000
_cell.length_c   1.000
_cell.angle_alpha   90.00
_cell.angle_beta   90.00
_cell.angle_gamma   90.00
#
_symmetry.space_group_name_H-M   'P 1'
#
loop_
_entity.id
_entity.type
_entity.pdbx_description
1 polymer ?
#
loop_
_entity_poly.entity_id
_entity_poly.type
_entity_poly.pdbx_seq_one_letter_code
_entity_poly.pdbx_strand_id
1 'polypeptide(L)'
;MAEVDDDALPDNVTLLDCLPELDNLLNSHISRARWDGYSGDDMVEYIFERFGNAPDIDAPIETWIKKQLPKASVGIPGKQFQIDPRKTKYRKTQNARSSNFASIIRCNRVLMGGDKVGHFFQLGYRIYHRLNGRNPTFTREVIEDHSIAAWRAYKNYDLHHIPLIVNLGTNRIINRKLGLTSPPNFVQKDWNHQKEMGSFGIRVTGVYSPADIAANNAGAKFYAALAKLKSGKISLASYIDRSWNESVNCNKYSAPVGTQVWENLLLHRNWVLQMHTNSHDKKIFADCKMTKKSGTFDVALSRLGKPPEGTLSLSPTFRKTKQGLIEGITLKGSWSYKGETGRLSIDSTRECYIKGTWGTGSSDRNGGGCVLFM
;
A
#
# COMPACT_ATOMS: atom_id res chain seq x y z
N MET A 1 1.60 -3.23 6.32
CA MET A 1 2.48 -2.78 5.22
C MET A 1 2.76 -3.97 4.34
N ALA A 2 2.32 -3.88 3.10
CA ALA A 2 2.76 -4.74 2.02
C ALA A 2 3.68 -3.95 1.08
N GLU A 3 4.41 -4.68 0.25
CA GLU A 3 4.96 -4.14 -0.98
C GLU A 3 4.31 -4.87 -2.13
N VAL A 4 3.49 -4.15 -2.88
CA VAL A 4 3.04 -4.64 -4.18
C VAL A 4 3.41 -3.62 -5.26
N ASP A 5 4.49 -3.92 -5.96
CA ASP A 5 4.77 -3.39 -7.28
C ASP A 5 4.82 -4.52 -8.30
N ASP A 6 4.89 -4.18 -9.58
CA ASP A 6 4.88 -5.14 -10.67
C ASP A 6 6.10 -6.11 -10.59
N ASP A 7 7.16 -5.73 -9.86
CA ASP A 7 8.38 -6.51 -9.60
C ASP A 7 8.41 -7.18 -8.22
N ALA A 8 7.39 -6.98 -7.38
CA ALA A 8 7.40 -7.51 -6.01
C ALA A 8 7.27 -9.03 -6.01
N LEU A 9 6.69 -9.59 -7.08
CA LEU A 9 6.63 -11.02 -7.32
C LEU A 9 7.76 -11.43 -8.27
N PRO A 10 8.67 -12.34 -7.88
CA PRO A 10 9.68 -12.85 -8.80
C PRO A 10 9.03 -13.51 -10.03
N ASP A 11 9.63 -13.35 -11.21
CA ASP A 11 9.09 -13.84 -12.51
C ASP A 11 8.73 -15.35 -12.50
N ASN A 12 9.40 -16.13 -11.67
CA ASN A 12 9.23 -17.58 -11.53
C ASN A 12 8.28 -17.99 -10.38
N VAL A 13 7.58 -17.03 -9.78
CA VAL A 13 6.54 -17.27 -8.76
C VAL A 13 5.17 -17.00 -9.37
N THR A 14 4.30 -18.01 -9.34
CA THR A 14 2.93 -17.89 -9.82
C THR A 14 1.95 -17.78 -8.65
N LEU A 15 1.19 -16.68 -8.61
CA LEU A 15 0.07 -16.51 -7.69
C LEU A 15 -1.26 -16.83 -8.37
N LEU A 16 -1.91 -17.88 -7.90
CA LEU A 16 -3.30 -18.23 -8.20
C LEU A 16 -4.24 -17.23 -7.52
N ASP A 17 -5.40 -17.01 -8.14
CA ASP A 17 -6.44 -16.15 -7.58
C ASP A 17 -7.04 -16.78 -6.31
N CYS A 18 -7.10 -16.03 -5.23
CA CYS A 18 -7.63 -16.47 -3.94
C CYS A 18 -9.05 -15.97 -3.64
N LEU A 19 -9.70 -15.28 -4.59
CA LEU A 19 -11.07 -14.79 -4.43
C LEU A 19 -12.06 -15.92 -4.07
N PRO A 20 -12.06 -17.10 -4.72
CA PRO A 20 -13.01 -18.16 -4.38
C PRO A 20 -12.91 -18.62 -2.93
N GLU A 21 -11.71 -18.70 -2.37
CA GLU A 21 -11.51 -19.10 -0.97
C GLU A 21 -12.02 -18.04 0.00
N LEU A 22 -11.75 -16.77 -0.28
CA LEU A 22 -12.23 -15.65 0.53
C LEU A 22 -13.76 -15.53 0.47
N ASP A 23 -14.36 -15.65 -0.72
CA ASP A 23 -15.82 -15.65 -0.89
C ASP A 23 -16.47 -16.85 -0.19
N ASN A 24 -15.88 -18.04 -0.29
CA ASN A 24 -16.39 -19.23 0.41
C ASN A 24 -16.30 -19.07 1.93
N LEU A 25 -15.17 -18.58 2.44
CA LEU A 25 -14.99 -18.31 3.87
C LEU A 25 -16.03 -17.30 4.36
N LEU A 26 -16.15 -16.16 3.68
CA LEU A 26 -17.11 -15.11 4.03
C LEU A 26 -18.56 -15.63 4.03
N ASN A 27 -18.97 -16.28 2.93
CA ASN A 27 -20.35 -16.74 2.79
C ASN A 27 -20.67 -17.92 3.72
N SER A 28 -19.67 -18.71 4.15
CA SER A 28 -19.88 -19.73 5.19
C SER A 28 -20.22 -19.07 6.53
N HIS A 29 -19.54 -18.00 6.91
CA HIS A 29 -19.84 -17.23 8.13
C HIS A 29 -21.17 -16.50 8.05
N ILE A 30 -21.51 -15.89 6.90
CA ILE A 30 -22.83 -15.27 6.69
C ILE A 30 -23.94 -16.32 6.81
N SER A 31 -23.77 -17.49 6.19
CA SER A 31 -24.76 -18.57 6.26
C SER A 31 -24.93 -19.08 7.68
N ARG A 32 -23.82 -19.23 8.42
CA ARG A 32 -23.86 -19.62 9.83
C ARG A 32 -24.56 -18.58 10.70
N ALA A 33 -24.21 -17.31 10.55
CA ALA A 33 -24.84 -16.21 11.27
C ALA A 33 -26.35 -16.16 11.04
N ARG A 34 -26.82 -16.38 9.81
CA ARG A 34 -28.26 -16.46 9.54
C ARG A 34 -28.93 -17.64 10.22
N TRP A 35 -28.27 -18.81 10.22
CA TRP A 35 -28.77 -19.98 10.93
C TRP A 35 -28.90 -19.70 12.44
N ASP A 36 -27.97 -18.93 13.00
CA ASP A 36 -28.00 -18.46 14.39
C ASP A 36 -28.96 -17.26 14.60
N GLY A 37 -29.73 -16.82 13.59
CA GLY A 37 -30.75 -15.76 13.70
C GLY A 37 -30.24 -14.31 13.53
N TYR A 38 -28.97 -14.10 13.18
CA TYR A 38 -28.43 -12.76 12.96
C TYR A 38 -28.98 -12.13 11.67
N SER A 39 -29.29 -10.84 11.71
CA SER A 39 -29.73 -10.05 10.56
C SER A 39 -29.39 -8.57 10.73
N GLY A 40 -29.54 -7.75 9.67
CA GLY A 40 -29.36 -6.31 9.77
C GLY A 40 -27.97 -5.92 10.28
N ASP A 41 -27.94 -5.06 11.31
CA ASP A 41 -26.70 -4.65 11.96
C ASP A 41 -26.05 -5.76 12.79
N ASP A 42 -26.82 -6.71 13.35
CA ASP A 42 -26.24 -7.82 14.11
C ASP A 42 -25.40 -8.73 13.19
N MET A 43 -25.80 -8.86 11.92
CA MET A 43 -24.99 -9.52 10.88
C MET A 43 -23.68 -8.79 10.63
N VAL A 44 -23.71 -7.45 10.60
CA VAL A 44 -22.50 -6.62 10.41
C VAL A 44 -21.52 -6.85 11.56
N GLU A 45 -22.01 -6.78 12.80
CA GLU A 45 -21.20 -7.03 14.00
C GLU A 45 -20.59 -8.44 13.98
N TYR A 46 -21.40 -9.45 13.66
CA TYR A 46 -20.92 -10.83 13.58
C TYR A 46 -19.75 -10.99 12.58
N ILE A 47 -19.87 -10.40 11.39
CA ILE A 47 -18.83 -10.48 10.37
C ILE A 47 -17.60 -9.66 10.75
N PHE A 48 -17.78 -8.47 11.33
CA PHE A 48 -16.65 -7.68 11.83
C PHE A 48 -15.84 -8.45 12.88
N GLU A 49 -16.50 -9.07 13.85
CA GLU A 49 -15.84 -9.88 14.90
C GLU A 49 -15.00 -11.03 14.32
N ARG A 50 -15.41 -11.61 13.19
CA ARG A 50 -14.72 -12.74 12.56
C ARG A 50 -13.58 -12.33 11.62
N PHE A 51 -13.68 -11.16 11.00
CA PHE A 51 -12.76 -10.76 9.94
C PHE A 51 -11.93 -9.53 10.27
N GLY A 52 -12.52 -8.54 10.94
CA GLY A 52 -11.95 -7.21 11.16
C GLY A 52 -11.59 -6.86 12.61
N ASN A 53 -12.13 -7.56 13.62
CA ASN A 53 -11.84 -7.26 15.02
C ASN A 53 -10.44 -7.73 15.42
N ALA A 54 -9.45 -6.89 15.15
CA ALA A 54 -8.07 -7.10 15.56
C ALA A 54 -7.85 -6.47 16.96
N PRO A 55 -7.68 -7.27 18.03
CA PRO A 55 -7.06 -6.76 19.25
C PRO A 55 -5.57 -6.47 19.05
N ASP A 56 -4.94 -7.18 18.09
CA ASP A 56 -3.52 -7.13 17.76
C ASP A 56 -3.23 -6.33 16.47
N ILE A 57 -1.98 -6.41 15.98
CA ILE A 57 -1.49 -5.70 14.78
C ILE A 57 -2.21 -6.16 13.49
N ASP A 58 -2.59 -7.43 13.39
CA ASP A 58 -3.18 -8.02 12.18
C ASP A 58 -4.68 -8.32 12.39
N ALA A 59 -5.51 -8.00 11.39
CA ALA A 59 -6.90 -8.44 11.39
C ALA A 59 -7.02 -9.99 11.36
N PRO A 60 -8.08 -10.58 11.97
CA PRO A 60 -8.29 -12.03 11.91
C PRO A 60 -8.22 -12.61 10.48
N ILE A 61 -8.72 -11.87 9.49
CA ILE A 61 -8.64 -12.28 8.08
C ILE A 61 -7.20 -12.28 7.54
N GLU A 62 -6.35 -11.36 7.96
CA GLU A 62 -4.94 -11.34 7.56
C GLU A 62 -4.19 -12.53 8.16
N THR A 63 -4.49 -12.85 9.43
CA THR A 63 -3.96 -14.05 10.08
C THR A 63 -4.41 -15.31 9.35
N TRP A 64 -5.68 -15.37 8.93
CA TRP A 64 -6.21 -16.48 8.13
C TRP A 64 -5.49 -16.57 6.78
N ILE A 65 -5.31 -15.46 6.05
CA ILE A 65 -4.57 -15.40 4.79
C ILE A 65 -3.16 -16.00 4.98
N LYS A 66 -2.41 -15.50 5.97
CA LYS A 66 -1.03 -15.93 6.26
C LYS A 66 -0.93 -17.41 6.59
N LYS A 67 -1.91 -17.97 7.31
CA LYS A 67 -1.88 -19.36 7.80
C LYS A 67 -2.50 -20.38 6.86
N GLN A 68 -3.56 -20.02 6.15
CA GLN A 68 -4.44 -20.97 5.46
C GLN A 68 -4.28 -20.96 3.95
N LEU A 69 -3.89 -19.84 3.33
CA LEU A 69 -3.64 -19.84 1.89
C LEU A 69 -2.34 -20.59 1.56
N PRO A 70 -2.32 -21.43 0.51
CA PRO A 70 -1.10 -22.09 0.08
C PRO A 70 -0.03 -21.06 -0.30
N LYS A 71 1.21 -21.27 0.18
CA LYS A 71 2.32 -20.38 -0.13
C LYS A 71 2.89 -20.70 -1.51
N ALA A 72 3.07 -19.67 -2.33
CA ALA A 72 3.76 -19.76 -3.59
C ALA A 72 5.28 -19.73 -3.34
N SER A 73 6.02 -20.46 -4.16
CA SER A 73 7.48 -20.42 -4.22
C SER A 73 7.94 -20.61 -5.66
N VAL A 74 9.25 -20.58 -5.88
CA VAL A 74 9.84 -20.75 -7.21
C VAL A 74 9.39 -22.09 -7.81
N GLY A 75 8.69 -22.03 -8.94
CA GLY A 75 8.18 -23.22 -9.65
C GLY A 75 6.97 -23.90 -9.00
N ILE A 76 6.48 -23.43 -7.85
CA ILE A 76 5.31 -24.00 -7.16
C ILE A 76 4.24 -22.90 -7.04
N PRO A 77 3.14 -23.00 -7.81
CA PRO A 77 2.04 -22.05 -7.68
C PRO A 77 1.43 -22.07 -6.28
N GLY A 78 1.04 -20.90 -5.79
CA GLY A 78 0.31 -20.74 -4.52
C GLY A 78 -0.63 -19.56 -4.58
N LYS A 79 -1.25 -19.19 -3.46
CA LYS A 79 -2.22 -18.09 -3.35
C LYS A 79 -1.72 -16.89 -2.56
N GLN A 80 -0.63 -17.07 -1.83
CA GLN A 80 0.08 -16.00 -1.15
C GLN A 80 1.59 -16.12 -1.34
N PHE A 81 2.30 -15.00 -1.34
CA PHE A 81 3.76 -14.95 -1.40
C PHE A 81 4.29 -14.04 -0.29
N GLN A 82 5.21 -14.56 0.52
CA GLN A 82 5.85 -13.76 1.57
C GLN A 82 7.14 -13.15 1.02
N ILE A 83 7.16 -11.83 0.87
CA ILE A 83 8.35 -11.12 0.41
C ILE A 83 9.44 -11.13 1.48
N ASP A 84 10.70 -11.32 1.07
CA ASP A 84 11.86 -11.15 1.95
C ASP A 84 12.04 -9.65 2.24
N PRO A 85 11.94 -9.19 3.51
CA PRO A 85 12.10 -7.79 3.88
C PRO A 85 13.40 -7.15 3.36
N ARG A 86 14.46 -7.94 3.16
CA ARG A 86 15.75 -7.45 2.65
C ARG A 86 15.74 -7.14 1.16
N LYS A 87 14.77 -7.70 0.43
CA LYS A 87 14.57 -7.51 -1.01
C LYS A 87 13.49 -6.47 -1.34
N THR A 88 12.81 -5.96 -0.32
CA THR A 88 11.77 -4.93 -0.46
C THR A 88 12.35 -3.58 -0.88
N LYS A 89 11.55 -2.71 -1.53
CA LYS A 89 11.83 -1.28 -1.67
C LYS A 89 11.90 -0.56 -0.32
N TYR A 90 11.33 -1.15 0.72
CA TYR A 90 11.40 -0.64 2.08
C TYR A 90 12.69 -1.01 2.82
N ARG A 91 13.58 -1.82 2.24
CA ARG A 91 14.83 -2.24 2.90
C ARG A 91 15.60 -1.05 3.48
N LYS A 92 16.19 -1.25 4.66
CA LYS A 92 16.94 -0.23 5.42
C LYS A 92 16.14 0.98 5.91
N THR A 93 14.83 1.06 5.66
CA THR A 93 13.98 2.03 6.37
C THR A 93 13.84 1.61 7.85
N GLN A 94 13.50 2.55 8.73
CA GLN A 94 13.27 2.25 10.15
C GLN A 94 12.23 1.13 10.35
N ASN A 95 11.26 1.05 9.44
CA ASN A 95 10.14 0.10 9.49
C ASN A 95 10.45 -1.25 8.83
N ALA A 96 11.53 -1.35 8.05
CA ALA A 96 12.01 -2.62 7.49
C ALA A 96 12.40 -3.65 8.57
N ARG A 97 12.70 -3.17 9.79
CA ARG A 97 13.01 -4.03 10.94
C ARG A 97 11.77 -4.69 11.53
N SER A 98 10.58 -4.19 11.22
CA SER A 98 9.35 -4.90 11.59
C SER A 98 9.23 -6.14 10.70
N SER A 99 9.18 -7.32 11.31
CA SER A 99 9.08 -8.62 10.63
C SER A 99 7.75 -8.85 9.92
N ASN A 100 6.82 -7.89 9.99
CA ASN A 100 5.41 -8.10 9.67
C ASN A 100 5.02 -7.47 8.34
N PHE A 101 5.74 -7.79 7.27
CA PHE A 101 5.25 -7.52 5.92
C PHE A 101 4.03 -8.41 5.65
N ALA A 102 2.95 -7.82 5.17
CA ALA A 102 1.80 -8.59 4.73
C ALA A 102 2.16 -9.41 3.49
N SER A 103 1.56 -10.58 3.37
CA SER A 103 1.79 -11.46 2.22
C SER A 103 1.17 -10.85 0.96
N ILE A 104 1.82 -11.00 -0.18
CA ILE A 104 1.30 -10.59 -1.48
C ILE A 104 0.28 -11.65 -1.92
N ILE A 105 -0.90 -11.23 -2.34
CA ILE A 105 -1.96 -12.10 -2.85
C ILE A 105 -2.44 -11.62 -4.21
N ARG A 106 -3.03 -12.54 -4.99
CA ARG A 106 -3.83 -12.19 -6.17
C ARG A 106 -5.29 -12.48 -5.83
N CYS A 107 -6.13 -11.46 -5.83
CA CYS A 107 -7.55 -11.60 -5.55
C CYS A 107 -8.36 -10.81 -6.57
N ASN A 108 -9.32 -11.46 -7.24
CA ASN A 108 -10.11 -10.86 -8.32
C ASN A 108 -9.23 -10.27 -9.45
N ARG A 109 -8.17 -10.99 -9.83
CA ARG A 109 -7.15 -10.59 -10.80
C ARG A 109 -6.35 -9.33 -10.41
N VAL A 110 -6.47 -8.85 -9.19
CA VAL A 110 -5.71 -7.72 -8.65
C VAL A 110 -4.60 -8.27 -7.76
N LEU A 111 -3.36 -7.86 -8.03
CA LEU A 111 -2.22 -8.10 -7.15
C LEU A 111 -2.24 -7.04 -6.05
N MET A 112 -2.17 -7.45 -4.78
CA MET A 112 -2.28 -6.54 -3.63
C MET A 112 -1.63 -7.15 -2.39
N GLY A 113 -1.39 -6.31 -1.38
CA GLY A 113 -1.06 -6.75 -0.04
C GLY A 113 -2.26 -7.42 0.62
N GLY A 114 -2.02 -8.52 1.35
CA GLY A 114 -3.06 -9.16 2.16
C GLY A 114 -3.64 -8.24 3.24
N ASP A 115 -2.87 -7.22 3.66
CA ASP A 115 -3.32 -6.18 4.59
C ASP A 115 -4.51 -5.37 4.02
N LYS A 116 -4.62 -5.20 2.70
CA LYS A 116 -5.77 -4.51 2.08
C LYS A 116 -7.11 -5.19 2.43
N VAL A 117 -7.11 -6.52 2.55
CA VAL A 117 -8.30 -7.28 2.99
C VAL A 117 -8.59 -6.99 4.47
N GLY A 118 -7.56 -6.87 5.30
CA GLY A 118 -7.70 -6.43 6.70
C GLY A 118 -8.30 -5.03 6.81
N HIS A 119 -7.74 -4.06 6.08
CA HIS A 119 -8.24 -2.69 5.97
C HIS A 119 -9.73 -2.64 5.55
N PHE A 120 -10.10 -3.43 4.54
CA PHE A 120 -11.48 -3.57 4.09
C PHE A 120 -12.43 -4.00 5.22
N PHE A 121 -12.08 -5.03 5.99
CA PHE A 121 -12.96 -5.49 7.07
C PHE A 121 -12.87 -4.62 8.33
N GLN A 122 -11.70 -4.11 8.70
CA GLN A 122 -11.47 -3.40 9.95
C GLN A 122 -11.84 -1.92 9.85
N LEU A 123 -11.15 -1.16 9.01
CA LEU A 123 -11.39 0.28 8.88
C LEU A 123 -12.67 0.56 8.08
N GLY A 124 -13.04 -0.31 7.15
CA GLY A 124 -14.34 -0.25 6.47
C GLY A 124 -15.53 -0.33 7.43
N TYR A 125 -15.45 -1.19 8.46
CA TYR A 125 -16.46 -1.27 9.52
C TYR A 125 -16.54 0.05 10.31
N ARG A 126 -15.40 0.60 10.72
CA ARG A 126 -15.34 1.88 11.46
C ARG A 126 -15.98 3.02 10.67
N ILE A 127 -15.72 3.10 9.36
CA ILE A 127 -16.35 4.09 8.47
C ILE A 127 -17.85 3.85 8.37
N TYR A 128 -18.29 2.60 8.13
CA TYR A 128 -19.71 2.25 8.04
C TYR A 128 -20.48 2.76 9.26
N HIS A 129 -20.01 2.50 10.47
CA HIS A 129 -20.70 2.96 11.66
C HIS A 129 -20.74 4.49 11.76
N ARG A 130 -19.62 5.17 11.49
CA ARG A 130 -19.55 6.64 11.53
C ARG A 130 -20.51 7.29 10.55
N LEU A 131 -20.67 6.74 9.35
CA LEU A 131 -21.67 7.18 8.36
C LEU A 131 -23.11 7.01 8.85
N ASN A 132 -23.36 6.04 9.72
CA ASN A 132 -24.67 5.77 10.31
C ASN A 132 -24.86 6.43 11.70
N GLY A 133 -24.04 7.44 12.03
CA GLY A 133 -24.14 8.16 13.31
C GLY A 133 -23.75 7.33 14.54
N ARG A 134 -23.11 6.17 14.34
CA ARG A 134 -22.63 5.30 15.42
C ARG A 134 -21.12 5.42 15.54
N ASN A 135 -20.60 5.40 16.76
CA ASN A 135 -19.17 5.31 17.00
C ASN A 135 -18.87 4.11 17.92
N PRO A 136 -18.81 2.88 17.37
CA PRO A 136 -18.64 1.65 18.15
C PRO A 136 -17.31 1.62 18.90
N THR A 137 -16.35 2.46 18.49
CA THR A 137 -15.00 2.49 19.01
C THR A 137 -14.66 3.76 19.75
N PHE A 138 -15.59 4.68 20.07
CA PHE A 138 -15.23 5.98 20.66
C PHE A 138 -14.32 5.84 21.89
N THR A 139 -14.63 4.92 22.80
CA THR A 139 -13.80 4.66 23.99
C THR A 139 -12.43 4.07 23.63
N ARG A 140 -12.37 3.16 22.65
CA ARG A 140 -11.13 2.48 22.24
C ARG A 140 -10.25 3.36 21.35
N GLU A 141 -10.81 4.17 20.46
CA GLU A 141 -10.08 5.11 19.60
C GLU A 141 -9.56 6.31 20.40
N VAL A 142 -10.31 6.80 21.40
CA VAL A 142 -9.76 7.76 22.35
C VAL A 142 -8.56 7.14 23.06
N ILE A 143 -8.66 5.89 23.51
CA ILE A 143 -7.52 5.20 24.13
C ILE A 143 -6.39 4.97 23.13
N GLU A 144 -6.62 4.54 21.88
CA GLU A 144 -5.59 4.26 20.87
C GLU A 144 -4.88 5.55 20.40
N ASP A 145 -5.63 6.61 20.11
CA ASP A 145 -5.08 7.90 19.69
C ASP A 145 -4.32 8.58 20.87
N HIS A 146 -4.79 8.41 22.12
CA HIS A 146 -4.06 8.86 23.32
C HIS A 146 -2.95 7.91 23.76
N SER A 147 -3.02 6.61 23.48
CA SER A 147 -1.99 5.63 23.87
C SER A 147 -0.80 5.70 22.93
N ILE A 148 -0.98 6.05 21.66
CA ILE A 148 0.15 6.37 20.76
C ILE A 148 0.84 7.67 21.19
N ALA A 149 0.08 8.65 21.70
CA ALA A 149 0.65 9.85 22.31
C ALA A 149 1.34 9.54 23.65
N ALA A 150 0.71 8.73 24.51
CA ALA A 150 1.23 8.30 25.79
C ALA A 150 2.44 7.37 25.65
N TRP A 151 2.49 6.49 24.65
CA TRP A 151 3.64 5.63 24.34
C TRP A 151 4.85 6.46 23.89
N ARG A 152 4.64 7.59 23.21
CA ARG A 152 5.72 8.54 22.89
C ARG A 152 6.16 9.36 24.10
N ALA A 153 5.24 9.74 24.98
CA ALA A 153 5.58 10.31 26.28
C ALA A 153 6.39 9.31 27.12
N TYR A 154 5.97 8.04 27.12
CA TYR A 154 6.59 6.91 27.81
C TYR A 154 8.00 6.61 27.30
N LYS A 155 8.25 6.73 26.00
CA LYS A 155 9.60 6.51 25.43
C LYS A 155 10.58 7.65 25.70
N ASN A 156 10.09 8.82 26.11
CA ASN A 156 10.89 10.03 26.33
C ASN A 156 10.95 10.48 27.80
N TYR A 157 10.25 9.83 28.73
CA TYR A 157 10.27 10.15 30.16
C TYR A 157 10.31 8.89 31.03
N ASP A 158 11.21 8.90 32.02
CA ASP A 158 11.27 7.95 33.13
C ASP A 158 10.10 8.21 34.09
N LEU A 159 9.07 7.37 34.05
CA LEU A 159 7.87 7.51 34.88
C LEU A 159 7.52 6.17 35.53
N HIS A 160 8.19 5.87 36.64
CA HIS A 160 7.90 4.74 37.52
C HIS A 160 6.57 4.85 38.32
N HIS A 161 5.70 5.86 38.11
CA HIS A 161 4.69 6.23 39.12
C HIS A 161 3.26 6.50 38.61
N ILE A 162 2.78 5.91 37.52
CA ILE A 162 1.36 6.05 37.12
C ILE A 162 0.60 4.72 37.28
N PRO A 163 -0.30 4.58 38.27
CA PRO A 163 -1.17 3.42 38.37
C PRO A 163 -2.37 3.60 37.42
N LEU A 164 -2.35 2.91 36.28
CA LEU A 164 -3.50 2.88 35.37
C LEU A 164 -4.39 1.67 35.70
N ILE A 165 -5.38 1.87 36.57
CA ILE A 165 -6.47 0.90 36.76
C ILE A 165 -7.59 1.27 35.79
N VAL A 166 -7.71 0.52 34.70
CA VAL A 166 -8.92 0.53 33.86
C VAL A 166 -9.50 -0.86 33.87
N ASN A 167 -10.57 -1.04 34.65
CA ASN A 167 -11.36 -2.27 34.68
C ASN A 167 -12.31 -2.27 33.47
N LEU A 168 -12.04 -3.12 32.47
CA LEU A 168 -12.65 -3.10 31.13
C LEU A 168 -13.96 -3.89 31.00
N GLY A 169 -14.51 -4.45 32.09
CA GLY A 169 -15.58 -5.45 32.02
C GLY A 169 -17.01 -4.97 31.74
N THR A 170 -17.35 -3.69 31.95
CA THR A 170 -18.77 -3.27 32.09
C THR A 170 -19.29 -2.25 31.06
N ASN A 171 -18.52 -1.89 30.02
CA ASN A 171 -18.85 -0.76 29.13
C ASN A 171 -19.92 -1.01 28.05
N ARG A 172 -20.42 -2.24 27.84
CA ARG A 172 -21.38 -2.54 26.75
C ARG A 172 -22.76 -1.90 26.92
N ILE A 173 -23.19 -1.62 28.16
CA ILE A 173 -24.53 -1.10 28.46
C ILE A 173 -24.57 0.44 28.50
N ILE A 174 -23.44 1.10 28.75
CA ILE A 174 -23.39 2.56 28.98
C ILE A 174 -23.48 3.35 27.67
N ASN A 175 -22.88 2.87 26.57
CA ASN A 175 -22.87 3.60 25.30
C ASN A 175 -24.25 3.74 24.64
N ARG A 176 -25.24 2.90 24.99
CA ARG A 176 -26.61 3.01 24.43
C ARG A 176 -27.47 4.07 25.14
N LYS A 177 -27.10 4.50 26.35
CA LYS A 177 -27.90 5.43 27.19
C LYS A 177 -27.39 6.87 27.21
N LEU A 178 -26.17 7.15 26.76
CA LEU A 178 -25.55 8.47 26.97
C LEU A 178 -25.90 9.55 25.95
N GLY A 179 -26.76 9.30 24.96
CA GLY A 179 -27.27 10.36 24.07
C GLY A 179 -26.16 11.25 23.47
N LEU A 180 -24.97 10.67 23.23
CA LEU A 180 -23.84 11.40 22.68
C LEU A 180 -24.27 11.94 21.32
N THR A 181 -24.36 13.27 21.26
CA THR A 181 -24.78 14.03 20.09
C THR A 181 -24.02 13.55 18.87
N SER A 182 -24.72 13.48 17.73
CA SER A 182 -24.13 13.08 16.45
C SER A 182 -22.78 13.77 16.29
N PRO A 183 -21.69 13.02 16.09
CA PRO A 183 -20.37 13.63 15.92
C PRO A 183 -20.45 14.67 14.79
N PRO A 184 -19.68 15.77 14.89
CA PRO A 184 -19.67 16.82 13.87
C PRO A 184 -19.53 16.21 12.48
N ASN A 185 -20.27 16.76 11.50
CA ASN A 185 -20.37 16.33 10.10
C ASN A 185 -19.23 15.41 9.66
N PHE A 186 -19.42 14.10 9.79
CA PHE A 186 -18.41 13.13 9.43
C PHE A 186 -18.18 13.15 7.92
N VAL A 187 -17.01 13.65 7.50
CA VAL A 187 -16.58 13.59 6.10
C VAL A 187 -15.64 12.40 5.96
N GLN A 188 -16.15 11.31 5.36
CA GLN A 188 -15.41 10.05 5.16
C GLN A 188 -14.03 10.26 4.53
N LYS A 189 -13.94 11.17 3.55
CA LYS A 189 -12.69 11.49 2.85
C LYS A 189 -11.63 12.04 3.81
N ASP A 190 -12.00 12.98 4.67
CA ASP A 190 -11.08 13.63 5.60
C ASP A 190 -10.66 12.68 6.70
N TRP A 191 -11.59 11.86 7.21
CA TRP A 191 -11.26 10.86 8.22
C TRP A 191 -10.28 9.80 7.71
N ASN A 192 -10.50 9.25 6.52
CA ASN A 192 -9.54 8.31 5.91
C ASN A 192 -8.18 8.95 5.72
N HIS A 193 -8.15 10.18 5.21
CA HIS A 193 -6.91 10.92 5.05
C HIS A 193 -6.20 11.12 6.40
N GLN A 194 -6.92 11.47 7.46
CA GLN A 194 -6.36 11.65 8.80
C GLN A 194 -5.82 10.35 9.39
N LYS A 195 -6.49 9.21 9.20
CA LYS A 195 -6.01 7.91 9.71
C LYS A 195 -4.77 7.43 8.97
N GLU A 196 -4.70 7.63 7.65
CA GLU A 196 -3.49 7.42 6.86
C GLU A 196 -2.37 8.42 7.19
N MET A 197 -2.69 9.66 7.55
CA MET A 197 -1.70 10.63 8.04
C MET A 197 -1.32 10.42 9.51
N GLY A 198 -2.04 9.54 10.21
CA GLY A 198 -1.97 9.36 11.66
C GLY A 198 -1.63 7.92 12.04
N SER A 199 -2.53 7.30 12.79
CA SER A 199 -2.28 6.06 13.53
C SER A 199 -1.98 4.82 12.68
N PHE A 200 -2.30 4.82 11.38
CA PHE A 200 -2.10 3.63 10.53
C PHE A 200 -1.07 3.83 9.41
N GLY A 201 -0.92 5.05 8.90
CA GLY A 201 0.01 5.32 7.80
C GLY A 201 1.26 6.10 8.22
N ILE A 202 1.41 7.32 7.72
CA ILE A 202 2.67 8.06 7.63
C ILE A 202 3.38 8.24 8.98
N ARG A 203 2.63 8.38 10.08
CA ARG A 203 3.22 8.64 11.40
C ARG A 203 3.85 7.40 12.01
N VAL A 204 3.37 6.21 11.64
CA VAL A 204 3.87 4.92 12.13
C VAL A 204 4.86 4.35 11.12
N THR A 205 4.46 4.27 9.87
CA THR A 205 5.19 3.54 8.83
C THR A 205 5.99 4.46 7.90
N GLY A 206 5.75 5.77 7.94
CA GLY A 206 6.28 6.69 6.94
C GLY A 206 5.69 6.47 5.55
N VAL A 207 4.60 5.69 5.43
CA VAL A 207 3.89 5.39 4.19
C VAL A 207 2.44 5.87 4.33
N TYR A 208 1.98 6.62 3.35
CA TYR A 208 0.58 6.96 3.12
C TYR A 208 0.11 6.12 1.93
N SER A 209 -0.88 5.26 2.12
CA SER A 209 -1.33 4.35 1.07
C SER A 209 -2.71 4.74 0.52
N PRO A 210 -2.78 5.30 -0.69
CA PRO A 210 -4.06 5.45 -1.38
C PRO A 210 -4.83 4.14 -1.58
N ALA A 211 -4.13 2.99 -1.67
CA ALA A 211 -4.74 1.68 -1.79
C ALA A 211 -5.45 1.24 -0.49
N ASP A 212 -4.89 1.56 0.68
CA ASP A 212 -5.57 1.35 1.97
C ASP A 212 -6.87 2.15 2.04
N ILE A 213 -6.86 3.42 1.60
CA ILE A 213 -8.08 4.25 1.55
C ILE A 213 -9.15 3.63 0.63
N ALA A 214 -8.74 3.11 -0.53
CA ALA A 214 -9.64 2.45 -1.45
C ALA A 214 -10.29 1.21 -0.82
N ALA A 215 -9.49 0.37 -0.16
CA ALA A 215 -9.96 -0.80 0.56
C ALA A 215 -10.91 -0.43 1.71
N ASN A 216 -10.57 0.57 2.53
CA ASN A 216 -11.43 1.07 3.61
C ASN A 216 -12.80 1.53 3.07
N ASN A 217 -12.81 2.30 1.98
CA ASN A 217 -14.04 2.80 1.36
C ASN A 217 -14.91 1.68 0.78
N ALA A 218 -14.27 0.70 0.14
CA ALA A 218 -14.94 -0.48 -0.37
C ALA A 218 -15.55 -1.31 0.78
N GLY A 219 -14.84 -1.43 1.90
CA GLY A 219 -15.31 -2.08 3.13
C GLY A 219 -16.56 -1.42 3.70
N ALA A 220 -16.59 -0.08 3.75
CA ALA A 220 -17.78 0.65 4.20
C ALA A 220 -19.01 0.36 3.32
N LYS A 221 -18.83 0.31 2.00
CA LYS A 221 -19.89 -0.07 1.05
C LYS A 221 -20.33 -1.53 1.25
N PHE A 222 -19.39 -2.42 1.52
CA PHE A 222 -19.66 -3.82 1.82
C PHE A 222 -20.54 -3.96 3.07
N TYR A 223 -20.18 -3.33 4.19
CA TYR A 223 -20.99 -3.41 5.40
C TYR A 223 -22.38 -2.79 5.22
N ALA A 224 -22.51 -1.70 4.46
CA ALA A 224 -23.81 -1.13 4.11
C ALA A 224 -24.68 -2.08 3.27
N ALA A 225 -24.07 -2.87 2.38
CA ALA A 225 -24.78 -3.91 1.62
C ALA A 225 -25.14 -5.11 2.51
N LEU A 226 -24.22 -5.54 3.37
CA LEU A 226 -24.42 -6.65 4.31
C LEU A 226 -25.57 -6.36 5.28
N ALA A 227 -25.67 -5.14 5.81
CA ALA A 227 -26.77 -4.72 6.69
C ALA A 227 -28.15 -4.80 6.01
N LYS A 228 -28.21 -4.73 4.68
CA LYS A 228 -29.45 -4.81 3.90
C LYS A 228 -29.72 -6.23 3.36
N LEU A 229 -28.81 -7.17 3.60
CA LEU A 229 -28.81 -8.48 2.95
C LEU A 229 -29.81 -9.45 3.60
N LYS A 230 -31.04 -9.49 3.07
CA LYS A 230 -32.11 -10.38 3.57
C LYS A 230 -31.84 -11.87 3.32
N SER A 231 -31.26 -12.21 2.17
CA SER A 231 -30.94 -13.59 1.76
C SER A 231 -29.80 -13.59 0.72
N GLY A 232 -29.34 -14.78 0.31
CA GLY A 232 -28.35 -14.91 -0.76
C GLY A 232 -26.90 -14.71 -0.32
N LYS A 233 -25.99 -14.70 -1.30
CA LYS A 233 -24.54 -14.56 -1.11
C LYS A 233 -24.08 -13.13 -1.43
N ILE A 234 -22.94 -12.73 -0.88
CA ILE A 234 -22.22 -11.52 -1.26
C ILE A 234 -20.88 -11.93 -1.88
N SER A 235 -20.43 -11.22 -2.91
CA SER A 235 -19.11 -11.48 -3.52
C SER A 235 -18.18 -10.31 -3.27
N LEU A 236 -16.97 -10.61 -2.83
CA LEU A 236 -15.89 -9.63 -2.66
C LEU A 236 -15.44 -9.04 -4.00
N ALA A 237 -15.68 -9.73 -5.12
CA ALA A 237 -15.37 -9.23 -6.46
C ALA A 237 -16.05 -7.89 -6.77
N SER A 238 -17.23 -7.63 -6.20
CA SER A 238 -17.97 -6.37 -6.36
C SER A 238 -17.30 -5.17 -5.69
N TYR A 239 -16.29 -5.41 -4.85
CA TYR A 239 -15.65 -4.37 -4.03
C TYR A 239 -14.14 -4.26 -4.28
N ILE A 240 -13.54 -5.29 -4.87
CA ILE A 240 -12.11 -5.34 -5.19
C ILE A 240 -11.90 -4.87 -6.61
N ASP A 241 -11.15 -3.78 -6.76
CA ASP A 241 -10.75 -3.24 -8.06
C ASP A 241 -9.25 -2.90 -8.08
N ARG A 242 -8.76 -2.40 -9.23
CA ARG A 242 -7.35 -2.09 -9.43
C ARG A 242 -6.80 -0.99 -8.51
N SER A 243 -7.64 -0.20 -7.86
CA SER A 243 -7.19 0.86 -6.93
C SER A 243 -6.59 0.30 -5.63
N TRP A 244 -6.75 -1.00 -5.36
CA TRP A 244 -6.12 -1.71 -4.24
C TRP A 244 -4.68 -2.15 -4.56
N ASN A 245 -4.25 -2.05 -5.82
CA ASN A 245 -2.88 -2.34 -6.22
C ASN A 245 -2.02 -1.09 -6.03
N GLU A 246 -0.98 -1.19 -5.21
CA GLU A 246 -0.05 -0.09 -4.90
C GLU A 246 0.84 0.31 -6.10
N SER A 247 0.97 -0.53 -7.13
CA SER A 247 1.63 -0.15 -8.39
C SER A 247 0.77 0.79 -9.24
N VAL A 248 -0.56 0.72 -9.08
CA VAL A 248 -1.52 1.57 -9.77
C VAL A 248 -1.84 2.80 -8.93
N ASN A 249 -2.01 2.62 -7.63
CA ASN A 249 -2.40 3.65 -6.68
C ASN A 249 -1.23 3.94 -5.72
N CYS A 250 -0.17 4.53 -6.28
CA CYS A 250 1.14 4.62 -5.65
C CYS A 250 1.14 5.28 -4.28
N ASN A 251 1.95 4.69 -3.40
CA ASN A 251 2.18 5.18 -2.05
C ASN A 251 2.88 6.55 -2.06
N LYS A 252 2.68 7.29 -0.98
CA LYS A 252 3.41 8.53 -0.69
C LYS A 252 4.20 8.35 0.60
N TYR A 253 5.30 9.06 0.74
CA TYR A 253 6.28 8.74 1.77
C TYR A 253 6.69 9.95 2.59
N SER A 254 7.05 9.70 3.85
CA SER A 254 7.76 10.71 4.63
C SER A 254 9.13 10.94 4.00
N ALA A 255 9.75 12.10 4.22
CA ALA A 255 11.03 12.40 3.56
C ALA A 255 12.12 11.33 3.81
N PRO A 256 12.32 10.82 5.04
CA PRO A 256 13.30 9.75 5.30
C PRO A 256 12.98 8.43 4.59
N VAL A 257 11.70 8.03 4.59
CA VAL A 257 11.27 6.76 3.95
C VAL A 257 11.31 6.89 2.43
N GLY A 258 10.79 7.97 1.87
CA GLY A 258 10.70 8.17 0.43
C GLY A 258 12.06 8.26 -0.25
N THR A 259 13.02 8.94 0.39
CA THR A 259 14.41 9.00 -0.11
C THR A 259 14.99 7.59 -0.22
N GLN A 260 14.82 6.77 0.82
CA GLN A 260 15.32 5.41 0.85
C GLN A 260 14.58 4.48 -0.13
N VAL A 261 13.25 4.60 -0.23
CA VAL A 261 12.42 3.82 -1.15
C VAL A 261 12.83 4.07 -2.60
N TRP A 262 12.92 5.33 -3.02
CA TRP A 262 13.32 5.66 -4.39
C TRP A 262 14.75 5.26 -4.69
N GLU A 263 15.68 5.38 -3.73
CA GLU A 263 17.03 4.85 -3.89
C GLU A 263 17.02 3.33 -4.08
N ASN A 264 16.23 2.60 -3.29
CA ASN A 264 16.12 1.15 -3.44
C ASN A 264 15.49 0.74 -4.77
N LEU A 265 14.43 1.44 -5.21
CA LEU A 265 13.80 1.20 -6.52
C LEU A 265 14.81 1.39 -7.66
N LEU A 266 15.59 2.47 -7.64
CA LEU A 266 16.58 2.75 -8.69
C LEU A 266 17.75 1.74 -8.68
N LEU A 267 18.23 1.34 -7.51
CA LEU A 267 19.43 0.50 -7.38
C LEU A 267 19.20 -1.01 -7.44
N HIS A 268 17.97 -1.47 -7.14
CA HIS A 268 17.72 -2.90 -6.89
C HIS A 268 16.64 -3.49 -7.79
N ARG A 269 16.00 -2.68 -8.63
CA ARG A 269 15.08 -3.14 -9.66
C ARG A 269 15.77 -3.16 -11.01
N ASN A 270 15.26 -3.99 -11.91
CA ASN A 270 15.70 -3.99 -13.29
C ASN A 270 14.92 -2.90 -14.00
N TRP A 271 15.61 -1.99 -14.67
CA TRP A 271 14.96 -0.94 -15.43
C TRP A 271 15.29 -1.12 -16.91
N VAL A 272 14.34 -0.78 -17.76
CA VAL A 272 14.51 -0.68 -19.21
C VAL A 272 14.31 0.78 -19.61
N LEU A 273 15.33 1.36 -20.24
CA LEU A 273 15.23 2.66 -20.89
C LEU A 273 14.78 2.47 -22.33
N GLN A 274 13.66 3.11 -22.68
CA GLN A 274 13.19 3.26 -24.03
C GLN A 274 13.26 4.72 -24.45
N MET A 275 14.06 5.05 -25.46
CA MET A 275 14.09 6.37 -26.10
C MET A 275 13.47 6.29 -27.49
N HIS A 276 12.66 7.27 -27.85
CA HIS A 276 12.12 7.41 -29.20
C HIS A 276 12.38 8.81 -29.75
N THR A 277 12.60 8.87 -31.07
CA THR A 277 12.73 10.14 -31.79
C THR A 277 11.36 10.78 -32.00
N ASN A 278 11.32 12.07 -32.37
CA ASN A 278 10.07 12.77 -32.70
C ASN A 278 9.30 12.14 -33.88
N SER A 279 10.01 11.50 -34.83
CA SER A 279 9.36 10.74 -35.90
C SER A 279 8.91 9.35 -35.46
N HIS A 280 9.21 8.93 -34.23
CA HIS A 280 8.98 7.60 -33.67
C HIS A 280 9.64 6.41 -34.40
N ASP A 281 10.39 6.65 -35.47
CA ASP A 281 10.96 5.60 -36.33
C ASP A 281 12.14 4.84 -35.68
N LYS A 282 12.85 5.51 -34.77
CA LYS A 282 13.98 4.92 -34.03
C LYS A 282 13.63 4.75 -32.56
N LYS A 283 13.71 3.50 -32.09
CA LYS A 283 13.63 3.14 -30.68
C LYS A 283 14.98 2.60 -30.20
N ILE A 284 15.50 3.19 -29.14
CA ILE A 284 16.64 2.63 -28.41
C ILE A 284 16.07 1.95 -27.18
N PHE A 285 16.36 0.66 -27.02
CA PHE A 285 16.08 -0.10 -25.80
C PHE A 285 17.39 -0.44 -25.14
N ALA A 286 17.51 -0.10 -23.86
CA ALA A 286 18.69 -0.40 -23.06
C ALA A 286 18.30 -0.92 -21.69
N ASP A 287 18.90 -2.03 -21.28
CA ASP A 287 18.87 -2.47 -19.89
C ASP A 287 19.63 -1.44 -19.04
N CYS A 288 19.08 -1.10 -17.89
CA CYS A 288 19.59 -0.06 -17.02
C CYS A 288 19.88 -0.64 -15.64
N LYS A 289 21.17 -0.95 -15.41
CA LYS A 289 21.66 -1.28 -14.07
C LYS A 289 22.26 -0.04 -13.44
N MET A 290 21.56 0.53 -12.46
CA MET A 290 22.00 1.75 -11.81
C MET A 290 22.98 1.45 -10.68
N THR A 291 23.98 2.33 -10.55
CA THR A 291 24.89 2.39 -9.40
C THR A 291 24.88 3.80 -8.83
N LYS A 292 25.10 3.96 -7.53
CA LYS A 292 25.10 5.29 -6.89
C LYS A 292 26.53 5.79 -6.73
N LYS A 293 26.82 7.00 -7.22
CA LYS A 293 28.11 7.67 -7.07
C LYS A 293 27.88 9.13 -6.71
N SER A 294 28.35 9.57 -5.53
CA SER A 294 28.33 10.99 -5.14
C SER A 294 26.98 11.72 -5.32
N GLY A 295 25.85 11.02 -5.15
CA GLY A 295 24.50 11.60 -5.29
C GLY A 295 23.89 11.51 -6.70
N THR A 296 24.63 11.00 -7.69
CA THR A 296 24.10 10.62 -9.01
C THR A 296 23.89 9.11 -9.09
N PHE A 297 23.04 8.71 -10.03
CA PHE A 297 22.86 7.33 -10.46
C PHE A 297 23.49 7.16 -11.84
N ASP A 298 24.56 6.37 -11.90
CA ASP A 298 25.23 6.04 -13.14
C ASP A 298 24.68 4.71 -13.67
N VAL A 299 24.36 4.70 -14.95
CA VAL A 299 23.68 3.61 -15.65
C VAL A 299 24.51 3.22 -16.86
N ALA A 300 24.88 1.95 -16.92
CA ALA A 300 25.45 1.37 -18.13
C ALA A 300 24.32 1.07 -19.11
N LEU A 301 24.40 1.57 -20.35
CA LEU A 301 23.41 1.33 -21.39
C LEU A 301 23.85 0.16 -22.27
N SER A 302 23.20 -0.98 -22.13
CA SER A 302 23.40 -2.15 -22.98
C SER A 302 22.15 -2.43 -23.80
N ARG A 303 22.30 -2.65 -25.11
CA ARG A 303 21.25 -3.35 -25.87
C ARG A 303 21.03 -4.71 -25.23
N LEU A 304 19.79 -5.19 -25.22
CA LEU A 304 19.42 -6.46 -24.58
C LEU A 304 20.40 -7.58 -25.00
N GLY A 305 21.13 -8.15 -24.03
CA GLY A 305 22.13 -9.21 -24.26
C GLY A 305 23.46 -8.78 -24.89
N LYS A 306 23.81 -7.48 -24.93
CA LYS A 306 25.08 -6.95 -25.48
C LYS A 306 25.91 -6.21 -24.42
N PRO A 307 27.23 -6.04 -24.61
CA PRO A 307 28.03 -5.19 -23.73
C PRO A 307 27.53 -3.73 -23.74
N PRO A 308 27.80 -2.95 -22.68
CA PRO A 308 27.43 -1.54 -22.64
C PRO A 308 28.06 -0.74 -23.77
N GLU A 309 27.24 -0.01 -24.53
CA GLU A 309 27.66 0.86 -25.65
C GLU A 309 27.52 2.36 -25.30
N GLY A 310 27.08 2.65 -24.07
CA GLY A 310 26.84 4.01 -23.60
C GLY A 310 26.72 4.11 -22.08
N THR A 311 26.64 5.35 -21.61
CA THR A 311 26.48 5.70 -20.21
C THR A 311 25.35 6.72 -20.04
N LEU A 312 24.72 6.69 -18.87
CA LEU A 312 23.71 7.65 -18.46
C LEU A 312 23.99 8.03 -17.00
N SER A 313 24.04 9.32 -16.69
CA SER A 313 24.23 9.82 -15.32
C SER A 313 23.05 10.69 -14.92
N LEU A 314 22.35 10.30 -13.85
CA LEU A 314 21.07 10.87 -13.41
C LEU A 314 21.17 11.49 -12.02
N SER A 315 20.73 12.73 -11.88
CA SER A 315 20.56 13.42 -10.60
C SER A 315 19.08 13.43 -10.19
N PRO A 316 18.73 12.87 -9.02
CA PRO A 316 17.36 12.85 -8.54
C PRO A 316 16.95 14.17 -7.89
N THR A 317 15.71 14.58 -8.09
CA THR A 317 15.01 15.60 -7.31
C THR A 317 13.68 15.03 -6.83
N PHE A 318 13.45 15.00 -5.52
CA PHE A 318 12.21 14.46 -4.97
C PHE A 318 11.06 15.44 -5.15
N ARG A 319 9.95 14.96 -5.73
CA ARG A 319 8.71 15.72 -5.81
C ARG A 319 7.89 15.51 -4.56
N LYS A 320 7.41 16.62 -3.99
CA LYS A 320 6.67 16.64 -2.74
C LYS A 320 5.25 17.15 -2.93
N THR A 321 4.31 16.53 -2.24
CA THR A 321 2.95 17.05 -2.05
C THR A 321 2.97 18.37 -1.29
N LYS A 322 1.81 19.06 -1.22
CA LYS A 322 1.62 20.23 -0.35
C LYS A 322 1.90 19.93 1.12
N GLN A 323 1.68 18.69 1.55
CA GLN A 323 1.95 18.19 2.91
C GLN A 323 3.42 17.76 3.11
N GLY A 324 4.29 17.96 2.12
CA GLY A 324 5.72 17.62 2.22
C GLY A 324 6.04 16.13 2.03
N LEU A 325 5.04 15.29 1.75
CA LEU A 325 5.26 13.86 1.44
C LEU A 325 5.91 13.70 0.07
N ILE A 326 6.89 12.82 -0.05
CA ILE A 326 7.48 12.42 -1.32
C ILE A 326 6.46 11.56 -2.08
N GLU A 327 6.07 12.01 -3.27
CA GLU A 327 5.14 11.28 -4.16
C GLU A 327 5.78 10.89 -5.50
N GLY A 328 7.06 11.25 -5.70
CA GLY A 328 7.75 10.97 -6.94
C GLY A 328 9.17 11.52 -6.99
N ILE A 329 9.79 11.33 -8.14
CA ILE A 329 11.12 11.85 -8.47
C ILE A 329 11.13 12.45 -9.88
N THR A 330 11.96 13.47 -10.04
CA THR A 330 12.44 13.94 -11.33
C THR A 330 13.90 13.51 -11.45
N LEU A 331 14.27 12.84 -12.53
CA LEU A 331 15.66 12.50 -12.85
C LEU A 331 16.11 13.39 -14.00
N LYS A 332 17.17 14.15 -13.78
CA LYS A 332 17.82 14.96 -14.82
C LYS A 332 19.24 14.49 -15.02
N GLY A 333 19.66 14.38 -16.27
CA GLY A 333 20.95 13.76 -16.54
C GLY A 333 21.56 14.06 -17.87
N SER A 334 22.72 13.46 -18.09
CA SER A 334 23.40 13.38 -19.37
C SER A 334 23.52 11.94 -19.82
N TRP A 335 23.44 11.72 -21.13
CA TRP A 335 23.66 10.41 -21.75
C TRP A 335 24.78 10.51 -22.78
N SER A 336 25.45 9.38 -23.00
CA SER A 336 26.43 9.18 -24.06
C SER A 336 26.20 7.81 -24.69
N TYR A 337 26.09 7.72 -26.00
CA TYR A 337 25.90 6.45 -26.70
C TYR A 337 26.45 6.56 -28.13
N LYS A 338 27.37 5.65 -28.50
CA LYS A 338 28.03 5.63 -29.83
C LYS A 338 28.63 6.96 -30.29
N GLY A 339 29.24 7.70 -29.36
CA GLY A 339 29.87 8.99 -29.65
C GLY A 339 28.92 10.19 -29.67
N GLU A 340 27.61 9.95 -29.60
CA GLU A 340 26.63 11.01 -29.39
C GLU A 340 26.47 11.29 -27.89
N THR A 341 26.20 12.55 -27.55
CA THR A 341 25.92 12.96 -26.17
C THR A 341 24.71 13.87 -26.12
N GLY A 342 24.05 13.90 -24.97
CA GLY A 342 22.88 14.73 -24.78
C GLY A 342 22.39 14.80 -23.35
N ARG A 343 21.20 15.36 -23.17
CA ARG A 343 20.55 15.48 -21.86
C ARG A 343 19.19 14.82 -21.87
N LEU A 344 18.70 14.49 -20.68
CA LEU A 344 17.33 14.05 -20.49
C LEU A 344 16.74 14.59 -19.18
N SER A 345 15.42 14.72 -19.17
CA SER A 345 14.63 15.06 -17.99
C SER A 345 13.40 14.17 -17.97
N ILE A 346 13.32 13.30 -16.96
CA ILE A 346 12.22 12.35 -16.81
C ILE A 346 11.59 12.46 -15.43
N ASP A 347 10.28 12.27 -15.39
CA ASP A 347 9.43 12.42 -14.22
C ASP A 347 8.71 11.11 -13.93
N SER A 348 8.76 10.67 -12.68
CA SER A 348 8.00 9.49 -12.29
C SER A 348 6.51 9.78 -12.44
N THR A 349 5.75 8.85 -12.98
CA THR A 349 4.28 8.89 -12.91
C THR A 349 3.76 7.83 -11.97
N ARG A 350 4.54 6.76 -11.81
CA ARG A 350 4.38 5.66 -10.87
C ARG A 350 5.77 5.23 -10.40
N GLU A 351 5.83 4.40 -9.37
CA GLU A 351 7.08 3.83 -8.87
C GLU A 351 7.79 2.94 -9.90
N CYS A 352 7.03 2.29 -10.78
CA CYS A 352 7.52 1.45 -11.87
C CYS A 352 7.59 2.14 -13.24
N TYR A 353 7.32 3.45 -13.31
CA TYR A 353 7.18 4.13 -14.61
C TYR A 353 7.56 5.62 -14.55
N ILE A 354 8.64 5.98 -15.22
CA ILE A 354 9.21 7.32 -15.29
C ILE A 354 9.27 7.76 -16.76
N LYS A 355 8.71 8.92 -17.10
CA LYS A 355 8.62 9.38 -18.50
C LYS A 355 9.09 10.81 -18.64
N GLY A 356 9.56 11.17 -19.82
CA GLY A 356 9.90 12.56 -20.13
C GLY A 356 10.50 12.68 -21.50
N THR A 357 11.50 13.56 -21.61
CA THR A 357 12.12 13.90 -22.89
C THR A 357 13.63 13.77 -22.83
N TRP A 358 14.22 13.63 -24.00
CA TRP A 358 15.66 13.65 -24.21
C TRP A 358 16.01 14.57 -25.37
N GLY A 359 17.28 14.97 -25.43
CA GLY A 359 17.84 15.75 -26.51
C GLY A 359 19.33 15.51 -26.71
N THR A 360 19.89 16.15 -27.74
CA THR A 360 21.30 16.13 -28.11
C THR A 360 22.01 17.39 -27.62
N GLY A 361 23.33 17.29 -27.39
CA GLY A 361 24.14 18.40 -26.89
C GLY A 361 23.64 18.90 -25.53
N SER A 362 23.27 20.17 -25.44
CA SER A 362 22.79 20.79 -24.20
C SER A 362 21.26 20.73 -24.01
N SER A 363 20.50 20.25 -25.00
CA SER A 363 19.04 20.18 -24.94
C SER A 363 18.56 18.86 -24.31
N ASP A 364 17.46 18.93 -23.57
CA ASP A 364 16.73 17.78 -23.03
C ASP A 364 15.40 17.52 -23.76
N ARG A 365 15.13 18.19 -24.89
CA ARG A 365 13.81 18.15 -25.58
C ARG A 365 13.85 17.97 -27.08
N ASN A 366 14.97 18.23 -27.76
CA ASN A 366 15.04 18.20 -29.22
C ASN A 366 15.18 16.78 -29.82
N GLY A 367 15.36 15.75 -28.98
CA GLY A 367 15.57 14.37 -29.42
C GLY A 367 14.28 13.56 -29.48
N GLY A 368 13.37 13.77 -28.53
CA GLY A 368 12.05 13.14 -28.46
C GLY A 368 11.68 12.70 -27.05
N GLY A 369 10.82 11.69 -26.93
CA GLY A 369 10.39 11.17 -25.64
C GLY A 369 11.24 10.00 -25.16
N CYS A 370 11.30 9.81 -23.85
CA CYS A 370 11.91 8.65 -23.23
C CYS A 370 11.09 8.15 -22.04
N VAL A 371 11.21 6.85 -21.77
CA VAL A 371 10.55 6.16 -20.67
C VAL A 371 11.56 5.23 -20.02
N LEU A 372 11.58 5.23 -18.71
CA LEU A 372 12.22 4.23 -17.88
C LEU A 372 11.11 3.44 -17.18
N PHE A 373 11.04 2.13 -17.41
CA PHE A 373 10.05 1.24 -16.81
C PHE A 373 10.72 -0.02 -16.27
N MET A 374 10.11 -0.64 -15.27
CA MET A 374 10.60 -1.91 -14.71
C MET A 374 10.14 -3.10 -15.55
#